data_AF-A0A7C2S2W5-F1
#
_entry.id   AF-A0A7C2S2W5-F1
#
_cell.length_a   1.000
_cell.length_b   1.000
_cell.length_c   1.000
_cell.angle_alpha   90.00
_cell.angle_beta   90.00
_cell.angle_gamma   90.00
#
_symmetry.space_group_name_H-M   'P 1'
#
loop_
_entity.id
_entity.type
_entity.pdbx_description
1 polymer ?
#
loop_
_entity_poly.entity_id
_entity_poly.type
_entity_poly.pdbx_seq_one_letter_code
_entity_poly.pdbx_strand_id
1 'polypeptide(L)'
;MGVERLNRAWHEKNRMPDRPTMKERIKWHLDHVRNWGCQPIPSTVLEEIIKQGMEITKRKQGKKEAKKPAFEPRHKAVLDSLLLNHPDVVEGKMFGYPAYYVNKKLFACVYGDAVGVKVPEDMANQLLSRPHITPFQPMGKARMREWIQINRKRSSDYEKDTEIFQASINFVKKLSK
;
A
#
# COMPACT_ATOMS: atom_id res chain seq x y z
N MET A 1 34.30 -8.10 -8.86
CA MET A 1 33.85 -9.50 -8.96
C MET A 1 32.34 -9.53 -8.74
N GLY A 2 31.58 -10.21 -9.60
CA GLY A 2 30.10 -10.22 -9.51
C GLY A 2 29.58 -11.16 -8.42
N VAL A 3 28.43 -10.82 -7.84
CA VAL A 3 27.72 -11.56 -6.78
C VAL A 3 27.46 -13.02 -7.17
N GLU A 4 27.23 -13.28 -8.46
CA GLU A 4 26.99 -14.63 -9.00
C GLU A 4 28.22 -15.55 -8.92
N ARG A 5 29.44 -15.02 -9.12
CA ARG A 5 30.68 -15.81 -9.03
C ARG A 5 30.94 -16.28 -7.59
N LEU A 6 30.64 -15.40 -6.63
CA LEU A 6 30.79 -15.67 -5.22
C LEU A 6 29.75 -16.70 -4.72
N ASN A 7 28.51 -16.63 -5.24
CA ASN A 7 27.47 -17.63 -4.98
C ASN A 7 27.88 -19.01 -5.49
N ARG A 8 28.36 -19.08 -6.74
CA ARG A 8 28.85 -20.31 -7.35
C ARG A 8 30.01 -20.94 -6.56
N ALA A 9 31.01 -20.13 -6.17
CA ALA A 9 32.17 -20.61 -5.42
C ALA A 9 31.80 -21.22 -4.05
N TRP A 10 30.74 -20.71 -3.41
CA TRP A 10 30.26 -21.29 -2.15
C TRP A 10 29.56 -22.63 -2.39
N HIS A 11 28.72 -22.76 -3.41
CA HIS A 11 28.07 -24.03 -3.75
C HIS A 11 29.07 -25.10 -4.22
N GLU A 12 30.16 -24.71 -4.89
CA GLU A 12 31.23 -25.63 -5.28
C GLU A 12 31.96 -26.23 -4.07
N LYS A 13 32.19 -25.43 -3.02
CA LYS A 13 32.84 -25.87 -1.78
C LYS A 13 31.89 -26.57 -0.79
N ASN A 14 30.62 -26.16 -0.78
CA ASN A 14 29.60 -26.67 0.12
C ASN A 14 28.55 -27.44 -0.68
N ARG A 15 28.97 -28.46 -1.43
CA ARG A 15 28.02 -29.36 -2.08
C ARG A 15 27.30 -30.18 -1.01
N MET A 16 25.99 -30.29 -1.14
CA MET A 16 25.21 -31.17 -0.27
C MET A 16 25.66 -32.61 -0.53
N PRO A 17 25.94 -33.41 0.52
CA PRO A 17 26.31 -34.82 0.37
C PRO A 17 25.25 -35.60 -0.42
N ASP A 18 25.65 -36.68 -1.09
CA ASP A 18 24.70 -37.63 -1.66
C ASP A 18 24.04 -38.41 -0.50
N ARG A 19 22.71 -38.41 -0.46
CA ARG A 19 21.86 -38.97 0.61
C ARG A 19 22.16 -38.44 2.03
N PRO A 20 21.99 -37.12 2.26
CA PRO A 20 22.32 -36.51 3.55
C PRO A 20 21.30 -36.89 4.64
N THR A 21 21.78 -37.12 5.85
CA THR A 21 20.93 -37.27 7.04
C THR A 21 20.19 -35.97 7.36
N MET A 22 19.11 -36.03 8.15
CA MET A 22 18.35 -34.83 8.51
C MET A 22 19.24 -33.78 9.22
N LYS A 23 20.16 -34.22 10.09
CA LYS A 23 21.10 -33.34 10.77
C LYS A 23 22.07 -32.65 9.80
N GLU A 24 22.56 -33.37 8.80
CA GLU A 24 23.43 -32.81 7.75
C GLU A 24 22.67 -31.85 6.84
N ARG A 25 21.41 -32.16 6.49
CA ARG A 25 20.52 -31.27 5.74
C ARG A 25 20.30 -29.97 6.50
N ILE A 26 19.94 -30.05 7.79
CA ILE A 26 19.74 -28.87 8.64
C ILE A 26 21.01 -28.03 8.70
N LYS A 27 22.16 -28.65 8.99
CA LYS A 27 23.46 -27.96 9.05
C LYS A 27 23.77 -27.25 7.72
N TRP A 28 23.58 -27.95 6.60
CA TRP A 28 23.81 -27.40 5.27
C TRP A 28 22.89 -26.21 4.97
N HIS A 29 21.60 -26.30 5.30
CA HIS A 29 20.64 -25.23 5.08
C HIS A 29 20.86 -24.02 6.00
N LEU A 30 21.25 -24.23 7.26
CA LEU A 30 21.62 -23.15 8.17
C LEU A 30 22.87 -22.40 7.67
N ASP A 31 23.89 -23.14 7.25
CA ASP A 31 25.12 -22.54 6.69
C ASP A 31 24.85 -21.82 5.35
N HIS A 32 24.02 -22.42 4.50
CA HIS A 32 23.58 -21.78 3.26
C HIS A 32 22.86 -20.46 3.52
N VAL A 33 21.90 -20.42 4.45
CA VAL A 33 21.16 -19.18 4.81
C VAL A 33 22.10 -18.14 5.41
N ARG A 34 23.07 -18.55 6.23
CA ARG A 34 24.05 -17.66 6.86
C ARG A 34 24.97 -17.01 5.82
N ASN A 35 25.44 -17.77 4.84
CA ASN A 35 26.40 -17.29 3.84
C ASN A 35 25.74 -16.62 2.62
N TRP A 36 24.67 -17.21 2.09
CA TRP A 36 24.03 -16.79 0.84
C TRP A 36 22.53 -16.62 0.95
N GLY A 37 21.80 -17.70 1.26
CA GLY A 37 20.35 -17.73 1.38
C GLY A 37 19.62 -17.52 0.05
N CYS A 38 20.17 -18.04 -1.07
CA CYS A 38 19.60 -17.81 -2.40
C CYS A 38 18.28 -18.57 -2.66
N GLN A 39 17.96 -19.54 -1.83
CA GLN A 39 16.74 -20.35 -1.87
C GLN A 39 16.15 -20.54 -0.46
N PRO A 40 14.81 -20.66 -0.34
CA PRO A 40 14.16 -20.93 0.93
C PRO A 40 14.53 -22.32 1.47
N ILE A 41 14.55 -22.46 2.80
CA ILE A 41 14.71 -23.76 3.46
C ILE A 41 13.47 -24.62 3.13
N PRO A 42 13.63 -25.87 2.66
CA PRO A 42 12.52 -26.78 2.42
C PRO A 42 11.67 -27.00 3.69
N SER A 43 10.35 -27.13 3.54
CA SER A 43 9.40 -27.25 4.66
C SER A 43 9.77 -28.34 5.66
N THR A 44 10.16 -29.52 5.19
CA THR A 44 10.56 -30.65 6.04
C THR A 44 11.79 -30.37 6.90
N VAL A 45 12.75 -29.59 6.39
CA VAL A 45 13.94 -29.18 7.15
C VAL A 45 13.58 -28.06 8.11
N LEU A 46 12.72 -27.13 7.69
CA LEU A 46 12.25 -26.02 8.51
C LEU A 46 11.45 -26.52 9.73
N GLU A 47 10.55 -27.48 9.54
CA GLU A 47 9.79 -28.13 10.61
C GLU A 47 10.70 -28.76 11.66
N GLU A 48 11.74 -29.47 11.22
CA GLU A 48 12.69 -30.11 12.13
C GLU A 48 13.56 -29.09 12.88
N ILE A 49 13.94 -27.98 12.25
CA ILE A 49 14.64 -26.86 12.92
C ILE A 49 13.77 -26.24 14.02
N ILE A 50 12.48 -26.01 13.72
CA ILE A 50 11.51 -25.46 14.68
C ILE A 50 11.31 -26.42 15.84
N LYS A 51 11.17 -27.72 15.55
CA LYS A 51 11.03 -28.79 16.54
C LYS A 51 12.24 -28.86 17.49
N GLN A 52 13.43 -28.55 16.98
CA GLN A 52 14.68 -28.53 17.75
C GLN A 52 14.95 -27.18 18.44
N GLY A 53 14.05 -26.19 18.32
CA GLY A 53 14.19 -24.88 18.95
C GLY A 53 15.40 -24.07 18.49
N MET A 54 15.95 -24.38 17.30
CA MET A 54 17.15 -23.74 16.79
C MET A 54 16.84 -22.41 16.09
N GLU A 55 17.60 -21.36 16.41
CA GLU A 55 17.46 -20.05 15.77
C GLU A 55 18.02 -20.04 14.34
N ILE A 56 17.15 -19.76 13.37
CA ILE A 56 17.57 -19.44 11.99
C ILE A 56 18.02 -17.98 12.00
N THR A 57 19.30 -17.73 12.26
CA THR A 57 19.86 -16.37 12.20
C THR A 57 19.82 -15.87 10.76
N LYS A 58 18.82 -15.05 10.45
CA LYS A 58 18.70 -14.40 9.14
C LYS A 58 19.91 -13.48 8.97
N ARG A 59 20.69 -13.69 7.90
CA ARG A 59 21.51 -12.63 7.28
C ARG A 59 20.65 -11.37 7.24
N LYS A 60 21.17 -10.19 7.62
CA LYS A 60 20.46 -8.90 7.50
C LYS A 60 19.83 -8.86 6.11
N GLN A 61 18.54 -9.16 6.03
CA GLN A 61 17.79 -9.01 4.81
C GLN A 61 17.91 -7.51 4.52
N GLY A 62 18.55 -7.18 3.39
CA GLY A 62 18.33 -5.87 2.80
C GLY A 62 16.83 -5.64 2.85
N LYS A 63 16.41 -4.52 3.45
CA LYS A 63 15.01 -4.16 3.62
C LYS A 63 14.28 -4.57 2.34
N LYS A 64 13.40 -5.59 2.38
CA LYS A 64 12.32 -5.63 1.40
C LYS A 64 11.58 -4.35 1.69
N GLU A 65 11.82 -3.32 0.89
CA GLU A 65 10.94 -2.16 0.86
C GLU A 65 9.54 -2.74 0.70
N ALA A 66 8.71 -2.59 1.73
CA ALA A 66 7.31 -2.94 1.62
C ALA A 66 6.83 -2.24 0.35
N LYS A 67 6.24 -2.99 -0.59
CA LYS A 67 5.59 -2.38 -1.76
C LYS A 67 4.71 -1.26 -1.21
N LYS A 68 5.05 -0.02 -1.55
CA LYS A 68 4.32 1.17 -1.06
C LYS A 68 2.85 0.91 -1.35
N PRO A 69 1.95 1.05 -0.36
CA PRO A 69 0.55 0.74 -0.57
C PRO A 69 0.01 1.61 -1.71
N ALA A 70 -0.92 1.07 -2.49
CA ALA A 70 -1.49 1.78 -3.64
C ALA A 70 -2.21 3.07 -3.22
N PHE A 71 -2.55 3.19 -1.94
CA PHE A 71 -3.06 4.40 -1.30
C PHE A 71 -2.45 4.59 0.09
N GLU A 72 -2.47 5.81 0.62
CA GLU A 72 -2.03 6.11 1.98
C GLU A 72 -3.10 5.68 3.02
N PRO A 73 -2.87 4.62 3.81
CA PRO A 73 -3.88 4.11 4.76
C PRO A 73 -4.26 5.12 5.84
N ARG A 74 -3.35 6.01 6.23
CA ARG A 74 -3.65 7.05 7.22
C ARG A 74 -4.61 8.10 6.68
N HIS A 75 -4.61 8.36 5.36
CA HIS A 75 -5.60 9.25 4.75
C HIS A 75 -6.99 8.62 4.83
N LYS A 76 -7.10 7.30 4.54
CA LYS A 76 -8.37 6.57 4.72
C LYS A 76 -8.86 6.68 6.16
N ALA A 77 -8.00 6.41 7.14
CA ALA A 77 -8.42 6.43 8.56
C ALA A 77 -8.99 7.81 8.98
N VAL A 78 -8.35 8.92 8.57
CA VAL A 78 -8.87 10.26 8.85
C VAL A 78 -10.19 10.52 8.12
N LEU A 79 -10.30 10.11 6.86
CA LEU A 79 -11.54 10.28 6.10
C LEU A 79 -12.69 9.40 6.62
N ASP A 80 -12.41 8.20 7.13
CA ASP A 80 -13.42 7.37 7.78
C ASP A 80 -14.02 8.13 8.99
N SER A 81 -13.16 8.71 9.83
CA SER A 81 -13.59 9.51 10.98
C SER A 81 -14.33 10.79 10.58
N LEU A 82 -13.97 11.43 9.46
CA LEU A 82 -14.63 12.66 9.01
C LEU A 82 -15.97 12.38 8.32
N LEU A 83 -16.02 11.37 7.45
CA LEU A 83 -17.11 11.19 6.49
C LEU A 83 -18.15 10.19 6.96
N LEU A 84 -17.78 9.12 7.67
CA LEU A 84 -18.72 8.08 8.09
C LEU A 84 -19.60 8.49 9.29
N ASN A 85 -19.32 9.65 9.90
CA ASN A 85 -20.22 10.28 10.85
C ASN A 85 -21.46 10.91 10.17
N HIS A 86 -21.47 11.05 8.84
CA HIS A 86 -22.61 11.57 8.10
C HIS A 86 -23.54 10.42 7.68
N PRO A 87 -24.85 10.46 8.00
CA PRO A 87 -25.76 9.32 7.87
C PRO A 87 -25.96 8.84 6.42
N ASP A 88 -25.86 9.75 5.45
CA ASP A 88 -26.03 9.42 4.02
C ASP A 88 -24.75 8.90 3.34
N VAL A 89 -23.63 8.88 4.05
CA VAL A 89 -22.33 8.46 3.49
C VAL A 89 -22.11 6.99 3.74
N VAL A 90 -21.74 6.27 2.68
CA VAL A 90 -21.31 4.87 2.76
C VAL A 90 -19.91 4.73 2.18
N GLU A 91 -19.08 3.89 2.82
CA GLU A 91 -17.78 3.51 2.24
C GLU A 91 -17.95 2.46 1.14
N GLY A 92 -16.96 2.38 0.27
CA GLY A 92 -16.89 1.42 -0.82
C GLY A 92 -15.52 1.45 -1.50
N LYS A 93 -15.49 1.04 -2.77
CA LYS A 93 -14.26 1.03 -3.56
C LYS A 93 -14.47 1.60 -4.96
N MET A 94 -13.53 2.43 -5.40
CA MET A 94 -13.40 2.87 -6.78
C MET A 94 -12.07 2.36 -7.33
N PHE A 95 -12.08 1.56 -8.40
CA PHE A 95 -10.88 0.96 -9.01
C PHE A 95 -9.95 0.21 -8.01
N GLY A 96 -10.54 -0.40 -6.99
CA GLY A 96 -9.79 -1.09 -5.92
C GLY A 96 -9.29 -0.18 -4.78
N TYR A 97 -9.49 1.13 -4.90
CA TYR A 97 -9.12 2.13 -3.89
C TYR A 97 -10.30 2.49 -2.96
N PRO A 98 -10.04 2.85 -1.68
CA PRO A 98 -11.09 3.31 -0.77
C PRO A 98 -11.86 4.51 -1.33
N ALA A 99 -13.18 4.46 -1.20
CA ALA A 99 -14.08 5.45 -1.77
C ALA A 99 -15.31 5.68 -0.88
N TYR A 100 -15.96 6.82 -1.08
CA TYR A 100 -17.14 7.26 -0.32
C TYR A 100 -18.25 7.68 -1.28
N TYR A 101 -19.46 7.27 -0.95
CA TYR A 101 -20.64 7.43 -1.78
C TYR A 101 -21.78 8.05 -0.99
N VAL A 102 -22.63 8.80 -1.70
CA VAL A 102 -23.93 9.25 -1.20
C VAL A 102 -24.97 8.88 -2.24
N ASN A 103 -26.04 8.18 -1.84
CA ASN A 103 -27.08 7.70 -2.76
C ASN A 103 -26.50 6.97 -3.99
N LYS A 104 -25.54 6.05 -3.77
CA LYS A 104 -24.81 5.29 -4.81
C LYS A 104 -23.93 6.13 -5.75
N LYS A 105 -23.82 7.45 -5.55
CA LYS A 105 -22.94 8.33 -6.33
C LYS A 105 -21.64 8.58 -5.59
N LEU A 106 -20.54 8.35 -6.29
CA LEU A 106 -19.19 8.58 -5.77
C LEU A 106 -18.97 10.09 -5.58
N PHE A 107 -18.45 10.47 -4.41
CA PHE A 107 -18.07 11.87 -4.15
C PHE A 107 -16.63 12.03 -3.66
N ALA A 108 -16.03 11.02 -3.03
CA ALA A 108 -14.64 11.08 -2.57
C ALA A 108 -13.93 9.73 -2.70
N CYS A 109 -12.61 9.76 -2.84
CA CYS A 109 -11.77 8.56 -2.83
C CYS A 109 -10.33 8.86 -2.39
N VAL A 110 -9.67 7.87 -1.79
CA VAL A 110 -8.23 7.94 -1.48
C VAL A 110 -7.49 7.34 -2.67
N TYR A 111 -6.64 8.11 -3.34
CA TYR A 111 -5.93 7.68 -4.54
C TYR A 111 -4.44 8.04 -4.43
N GLY A 112 -3.58 7.03 -4.35
CA GLY A 112 -2.16 7.26 -4.01
C GLY A 112 -2.03 7.93 -2.65
N ASP A 113 -1.28 9.02 -2.58
CA ASP A 113 -1.08 9.87 -1.40
C ASP A 113 -1.98 11.11 -1.39
N ALA A 114 -3.11 11.06 -2.11
CA ALA A 114 -4.03 12.19 -2.21
C ALA A 114 -5.50 11.74 -2.11
N VAL A 115 -6.39 12.73 -2.09
CA VAL A 115 -7.84 12.51 -2.00
C VAL A 115 -8.52 13.18 -3.17
N GLY A 116 -9.19 12.40 -4.02
CA GLY A 116 -10.05 12.91 -5.09
C GLY A 116 -11.42 13.24 -4.53
N VAL A 117 -11.95 14.43 -4.84
CA VAL A 117 -13.26 14.91 -4.36
C VAL A 117 -14.06 15.51 -5.50
N LYS A 118 -15.35 15.17 -5.58
CA LYS A 118 -16.30 15.70 -6.54
C LYS A 118 -16.98 16.96 -5.98
N VAL A 119 -16.82 18.11 -6.61
CA VAL A 119 -17.39 19.39 -6.17
C VAL A 119 -18.10 20.09 -7.33
N PRO A 120 -18.98 21.08 -7.08
CA PRO A 120 -19.50 21.94 -8.14
C PRO A 120 -18.37 22.53 -8.99
N GLU A 121 -18.60 22.68 -10.29
CA GLU A 121 -17.54 23.13 -11.21
C GLU A 121 -17.00 24.53 -10.85
N ASP A 122 -17.86 25.46 -10.48
CA ASP A 122 -17.48 26.81 -10.05
C ASP A 122 -16.55 26.75 -8.82
N MET A 123 -16.89 25.90 -7.86
CA MET A 123 -16.05 25.63 -6.68
C MET A 123 -14.73 24.95 -7.08
N ALA A 124 -14.74 23.99 -8.00
CA ALA A 124 -13.51 23.36 -8.50
C ALA A 124 -12.56 24.42 -9.07
N ASN A 125 -13.07 25.30 -9.93
CA ASN A 125 -12.28 26.38 -10.55
C ASN A 125 -11.68 27.33 -9.50
N GLN A 126 -12.42 27.67 -8.45
CA GLN A 126 -11.90 28.49 -7.34
C GLN A 126 -10.84 27.74 -6.53
N LEU A 127 -11.08 26.47 -6.20
CA LEU A 127 -10.18 25.66 -5.36
C LEU A 127 -8.85 25.37 -6.05
N LEU A 128 -8.81 25.30 -7.39
CA LEU A 128 -7.59 25.11 -8.18
C LEU A 128 -6.57 26.26 -8.04
N SER A 129 -6.96 27.41 -7.48
CA SER A 129 -6.01 28.47 -7.10
C SER A 129 -5.17 28.13 -5.87
N ARG A 130 -5.57 27.13 -5.08
CA ARG A 130 -4.88 26.74 -3.84
C ARG A 130 -3.70 25.82 -4.17
N PRO A 131 -2.51 26.04 -3.57
CA PRO A 131 -1.28 25.31 -3.96
C PRO A 131 -1.30 23.80 -3.66
N HIS A 132 -2.21 23.34 -2.81
CA HIS A 132 -2.36 21.93 -2.46
C HIS A 132 -3.50 21.24 -3.22
N ILE A 133 -4.16 21.92 -4.15
CA ILE A 133 -5.28 21.38 -4.92
C ILE A 133 -4.92 21.35 -6.40
N THR A 134 -5.09 20.20 -7.01
CA THR A 134 -4.85 19.97 -8.45
C THR A 134 -6.08 19.35 -9.10
N PRO A 135 -6.20 19.32 -10.43
CA PRO A 135 -7.24 18.55 -11.09
C PRO A 135 -7.08 17.07 -10.74
N PHE A 136 -8.18 16.37 -10.45
CA PHE A 136 -8.11 14.92 -10.23
C PHE A 136 -8.08 14.19 -11.57
N GLN A 137 -6.97 13.51 -11.84
CA GLN A 137 -6.69 12.82 -13.11
C GLN A 137 -6.21 11.39 -12.84
N PRO A 138 -7.07 10.52 -12.27
CA PRO A 138 -6.68 9.16 -11.97
C PRO A 138 -6.28 8.42 -13.25
N MET A 139 -5.23 7.61 -13.16
CA MET A 139 -4.71 6.78 -14.26
C MET A 139 -4.31 7.57 -15.52
N GLY A 140 -3.91 8.84 -15.36
CA GLY A 140 -3.49 9.69 -16.49
C GLY A 140 -4.63 10.05 -17.47
N LYS A 141 -5.89 9.94 -17.03
CA LYS A 141 -7.05 10.31 -17.83
C LYS A 141 -7.21 11.84 -17.94
N ALA A 142 -8.04 12.25 -18.89
CA ALA A 142 -8.41 13.66 -19.07
C ALA A 142 -9.06 14.21 -17.79
N ARG A 143 -8.83 15.50 -17.52
CA ARG A 143 -9.43 16.19 -16.38
C ARG A 143 -10.95 16.19 -16.46
N MET A 144 -11.61 15.98 -15.33
CA MET A 144 -13.06 16.15 -15.18
C MET A 144 -13.34 17.49 -14.50
N ARG A 145 -14.33 18.24 -14.99
CA ARG A 145 -14.60 19.63 -14.55
C ARG A 145 -15.04 19.73 -13.08
N GLU A 146 -15.72 18.70 -12.60
CA GLU A 146 -16.29 18.64 -11.24
C GLU A 146 -15.37 17.92 -10.24
N TRP A 147 -14.10 17.65 -10.59
CA TRP A 147 -13.22 16.81 -9.78
C TRP A 147 -11.88 17.47 -9.48
N ILE A 148 -11.57 17.54 -8.19
CA ILE A 148 -10.32 18.05 -7.65
C ILE A 148 -9.59 16.97 -6.84
N GLN A 149 -8.28 17.13 -6.71
CA GLN A 149 -7.40 16.32 -5.88
C GLN A 149 -6.81 17.20 -4.80
N ILE A 150 -7.06 16.86 -3.55
CA ILE A 150 -6.50 17.55 -2.38
C ILE A 150 -5.24 16.78 -1.94
N ASN A 151 -4.10 17.47 -1.98
CA ASN A 151 -2.78 16.91 -1.69
C ASN A 151 -2.30 17.36 -0.29
N ARG A 152 -2.54 16.55 0.74
CA ARG A 152 -2.06 16.83 2.11
C ARG A 152 -0.92 15.91 2.48
N LYS A 153 0.23 16.47 2.87
CA LYS A 153 1.38 15.67 3.35
C LYS A 153 1.08 14.96 4.67
N ARG A 154 0.29 15.57 5.55
CA ARG A 154 -0.14 14.97 6.83
C ARG A 154 -1.62 14.66 6.73
N SER A 155 -1.99 13.43 7.08
CA SER A 155 -3.38 12.97 7.00
C SER A 155 -4.35 13.83 7.81
N SER A 156 -3.95 14.30 8.99
CA SER A 156 -4.80 15.16 9.83
C SER A 156 -5.08 16.53 9.19
N ASP A 157 -4.27 16.99 8.24
CA ASP A 157 -4.56 18.27 7.56
C ASP A 157 -5.83 18.18 6.68
N TYR A 158 -6.37 16.99 6.38
CA TYR A 158 -7.67 16.82 5.72
C TYR A 158 -8.85 17.31 6.57
N GLU A 159 -8.71 17.41 7.89
CA GLU A 159 -9.73 17.99 8.78
C GLU A 159 -9.97 19.48 8.45
N LYS A 160 -8.97 20.15 7.87
CA LYS A 160 -9.07 21.56 7.43
C LYS A 160 -9.87 21.72 6.13
N ASP A 161 -10.17 20.62 5.44
CA ASP A 161 -10.92 20.59 4.18
C ASP A 161 -12.38 20.15 4.39
N THR A 162 -12.85 20.11 5.65
CA THR A 162 -14.21 19.68 6.02
C THR A 162 -15.30 20.41 5.22
N GLU A 163 -15.14 21.71 4.98
CA GLU A 163 -16.10 22.49 4.17
C GLU A 163 -16.20 21.98 2.72
N ILE A 164 -15.09 21.54 2.14
CA ILE A 164 -15.05 20.97 0.78
C ILE A 164 -15.81 19.64 0.77
N PHE A 165 -15.60 18.78 1.77
CA PHE A 165 -16.30 17.51 1.89
C PHE A 165 -17.81 17.69 2.10
N GLN A 166 -18.21 18.64 2.95
CA GLN A 166 -19.63 18.94 3.17
C GLN A 166 -20.29 19.49 1.91
N ALA A 167 -19.62 20.39 1.18
CA ALA A 167 -20.09 20.89 -0.11
C ALA A 167 -20.23 19.77 -1.15
N SER A 168 -19.26 18.85 -1.18
CA SER A 168 -19.28 17.67 -2.05
C SER A 168 -20.48 16.75 -1.77
N ILE A 169 -20.71 16.39 -0.51
CA ILE A 169 -21.86 15.58 -0.08
C ILE A 169 -23.17 16.25 -0.52
N ASN A 170 -23.32 17.54 -0.21
CA ASN A 170 -24.52 18.30 -0.56
C ASN A 170 -24.75 18.39 -2.08
N PHE A 171 -23.68 18.59 -2.84
CA PHE A 171 -23.73 18.63 -4.30
C PHE A 171 -24.18 17.29 -4.87
N VAL A 172 -23.55 16.19 -4.45
CA VAL A 172 -23.85 14.86 -4.98
C VAL A 172 -25.24 14.39 -4.57
N LYS A 173 -25.73 14.72 -3.36
CA LYS A 173 -27.13 14.49 -2.95
C LYS A 173 -28.12 15.09 -3.95
N LYS A 174 -27.89 16.33 -4.40
CA LYS A 174 -28.77 17.03 -5.35
C LYS A 174 -28.76 16.42 -6.75
N LEU A 175 -27.67 15.71 -7.12
CA LEU A 175 -27.58 15.00 -8.40
C LEU A 175 -28.36 13.68 -8.43
N SER A 176 -28.77 13.16 -7.27
CA SER A 176 -29.43 11.85 -7.13
C SER A 176 -30.96 11.92 -7.12
N LYS A 177 -31.54 12.85 -7.89
CA LYS A 177 -32.99 12.84 -8.18
C LYS A 177 -33.42 11.52 -8.82
#